data_AF-A0A2K8M6X2-F1
#
_entry.id   AF-A0A2K8M6X2-F1
#
_cell.length_a   1.000
_cell.length_b   1.000
_cell.length_c   1.000
_cell.angle_alpha   90.00
_cell.angle_beta   90.00
_cell.angle_gamma   90.00
#
_symmetry.space_group_name_H-M   'P 1'
#
loop_
_entity.id
_entity.type
_entity.pdbx_description
1 polymer ?
#
loop_
_entity_poly.entity_id
_entity_poly.type
_entity_poly.pdbx_seq_one_letter_code
_entity_poly.pdbx_strand_id
1 'polypeptide(L)'
;MPPGKLQTALVPDSSRADPADFAGHGQRLVYACGDEHMAQLVEQARRDWVDEQWWFGLLCQASRTARQASLPELARQARLSDGQLDAALKWNRDSEHPLRRLPGGQPC
;
A
#
# COMPACT_ATOMS: atom_id res chain seq x y z
N MET A 1 21.45 -31.21 -0.03
CA MET A 1 21.71 -29.85 0.47
C MET A 1 21.32 -29.80 1.94
N PRO A 2 22.14 -29.25 2.85
CA PRO A 2 21.66 -28.96 4.20
C PRO A 2 20.51 -27.95 4.10
N PRO A 3 19.50 -28.00 4.99
CA PRO A 3 18.47 -26.98 5.01
C PRO A 3 19.15 -25.63 5.24
N GLY A 4 19.05 -24.73 4.27
CA GLY A 4 19.47 -23.35 4.46
C GLY A 4 18.73 -22.81 5.68
N LYS A 5 19.44 -22.05 6.53
CA LYS A 5 18.81 -21.40 7.69
C LYS A 5 17.63 -20.57 7.18
N LEU A 6 16.46 -20.75 7.78
CA LEU A 6 15.29 -19.93 7.49
C LEU A 6 15.65 -18.47 7.70
N GLN A 7 15.46 -17.65 6.67
CA GLN A 7 15.75 -16.23 6.66
C GLN A 7 14.46 -15.43 6.69
N THR A 8 14.56 -14.20 7.20
CA THR A 8 13.44 -13.27 7.33
C THR A 8 13.84 -11.88 6.86
N ALA A 9 12.97 -11.20 6.12
CA ALA A 9 13.19 -9.83 5.68
C ALA A 9 11.87 -9.05 5.57
N LEU A 10 11.95 -7.72 5.66
CA LEU A 10 10.86 -6.82 5.29
C LEU A 10 11.03 -6.44 3.81
N VAL A 11 9.95 -6.57 3.04
CA VAL A 11 9.93 -6.22 1.61
C VAL A 11 8.81 -5.22 1.32
N PRO A 12 8.95 -4.37 0.28
CA PRO A 12 7.89 -3.43 -0.11
C PRO A 12 6.55 -4.14 -0.39
N ASP A 13 5.45 -3.49 0.01
CA ASP A 13 4.09 -3.94 -0.27
C ASP A 13 3.13 -2.74 -0.29
N SER A 14 2.71 -2.34 -1.49
CA SER A 14 1.82 -1.19 -1.72
C SER A 14 0.40 -1.39 -1.17
N SER A 15 0.01 -2.63 -0.83
CA SER A 15 -1.28 -2.92 -0.21
C SER A 15 -1.30 -2.65 1.30
N ARG A 16 -0.14 -2.50 1.95
CA ARG A 16 -0.01 -2.34 3.40
C ARG A 16 0.00 -0.89 3.87
N ALA A 17 -1.08 -0.19 3.60
CA ALA A 17 -1.38 1.11 4.22
C ALA A 17 -2.18 0.90 5.52
N ASP A 18 -1.53 0.35 6.55
CA ASP A 18 -2.15 0.16 7.88
C ASP A 18 -1.75 1.30 8.85
N PRO A 19 -2.70 2.11 9.35
CA PRO A 19 -2.41 3.14 10.35
C PRO A 19 -1.99 2.60 11.73
N ALA A 20 -2.29 1.33 12.05
CA ALA A 20 -1.96 0.74 13.35
C ALA A 20 -0.52 0.22 13.41
N ASP A 21 0.11 -0.02 12.26
CA ASP A 21 1.47 -0.55 12.15
C ASP A 21 2.34 0.38 11.31
N PHE A 22 2.82 1.46 11.95
CA PHE A 22 3.76 2.40 11.33
C PHE A 22 5.09 1.76 10.96
N ALA A 23 5.50 0.68 11.65
CA ALA A 23 6.76 -0.01 11.38
C ALA A 23 6.67 -0.89 10.12
N GLY A 24 5.48 -1.42 9.82
CA GLY A 24 5.16 -2.17 8.60
C GLY A 24 4.48 -1.36 7.50
N HIS A 25 4.49 -0.03 7.58
CA HIS A 25 3.81 0.82 6.60
C HIS A 25 4.50 0.71 5.24
N GLY A 26 3.80 0.17 4.25
CA GLY A 26 4.34 -0.12 2.93
C GLY A 26 5.30 -1.32 2.91
N GLN A 27 5.33 -2.15 3.95
CA GLN A 27 6.22 -3.30 4.05
C GLN A 27 5.54 -4.54 4.60
N ARG A 28 5.92 -5.72 4.10
CA ARG A 28 5.50 -7.02 4.65
C ARG A 28 6.69 -7.88 5.05
N LEU A 29 6.52 -8.68 6.10
CA LEU A 29 7.49 -9.67 6.52
C LEU A 29 7.39 -10.93 5.64
N VAL A 30 8.52 -11.38 5.11
CA VAL A 30 8.62 -12.61 4.32
C VAL A 30 9.68 -13.56 4.91
N TYR A 31 9.52 -14.84 4.58
CA TYR A 31 10.41 -15.92 5.01
C TYR A 31 10.93 -16.67 3.78
N ALA A 32 12.20 -17.04 3.79
CA ALA A 32 12.82 -17.82 2.71
C ALA A 32 13.71 -18.93 3.28
N CYS A 33 13.84 -20.04 2.57
CA CYS A 33 14.70 -21.16 3.00
C CYS A 33 16.19 -20.94 2.72
N GLY A 34 16.60 -19.78 2.20
CA GLY A 34 17.99 -19.42 1.93
C GLY A 34 18.11 -18.11 1.16
N ASP A 35 19.36 -17.65 0.95
CA ASP A 35 19.67 -16.35 0.36
C ASP A 35 19.10 -16.17 -1.05
N GLU A 36 19.19 -17.21 -1.89
CA GLU A 36 18.72 -17.15 -3.29
C GLU A 36 17.21 -16.90 -3.35
N HIS A 37 16.42 -17.65 -2.57
CA HIS A 37 14.97 -17.44 -2.49
C HIS A 37 14.64 -16.09 -1.85
N MET A 38 15.42 -15.63 -0.86
CA MET A 38 15.21 -14.31 -0.28
C MET A 38 15.41 -13.21 -1.33
N ALA A 39 16.47 -13.30 -2.15
CA ALA A 39 16.72 -12.35 -3.23
C ALA A 39 15.58 -12.33 -4.26
N GLN A 40 15.04 -13.50 -4.63
CA GLN A 40 13.89 -13.60 -5.52
C GLN A 40 12.64 -12.93 -4.93
N LEU A 41 12.35 -13.11 -3.64
CA LEU A 41 11.21 -12.47 -2.97
C LEU A 41 11.36 -10.95 -2.89
N VAL A 42 12.57 -10.45 -2.61
CA VAL A 42 12.86 -9.00 -2.58
C VAL A 42 12.66 -8.39 -3.98
N GLU A 43 13.18 -9.05 -5.01
CA GLU A 43 13.06 -8.56 -6.39
C GLU A 43 11.60 -8.60 -6.88
N GLN A 44 10.88 -9.68 -6.57
CA GLN A 44 9.46 -9.78 -6.89
C GLN A 44 8.65 -8.68 -6.22
N ALA A 45 8.88 -8.44 -4.92
CA ALA A 45 8.20 -7.38 -4.17
C ALA A 45 8.45 -5.97 -4.74
N ARG A 46 9.65 -5.71 -5.27
CA ARG A 46 9.95 -4.43 -5.95
C ARG A 46 9.19 -4.28 -7.26
N ARG A 47 9.02 -5.36 -8.01
CA ARG A 47 8.26 -5.36 -9.29
C ARG A 47 6.76 -5.24 -9.08
N ASP A 48 6.26 -5.83 -8.00
CA ASP A 48 4.83 -5.82 -7.66
C ASP A 48 4.39 -4.52 -6.97
N TRP A 49 5.32 -3.61 -6.68
CA TRP A 49 4.98 -2.31 -6.10
C TRP A 49 4.19 -1.46 -7.10
N VAL A 50 3.02 -0.99 -6.67
CA VAL A 50 2.15 -0.11 -7.46
C VAL A 50 1.94 1.20 -6.70
N ASP A 51 2.48 2.29 -7.24
CA ASP A 51 2.41 3.61 -6.60
C ASP A 51 0.96 4.09 -6.40
N GLU A 52 0.08 3.86 -7.39
CA GLU A 52 -1.31 4.29 -7.32
C GLU A 52 -2.10 3.52 -6.25
N GLN A 53 -1.80 2.23 -6.07
CA GLN A 53 -2.37 1.44 -4.97
C GLN A 53 -1.92 2.01 -3.63
N TRP A 54 -0.64 2.32 -3.50
CA TRP A 54 -0.09 2.91 -2.29
C TRP A 54 -0.75 4.26 -1.96
N TRP A 55 -0.83 5.17 -2.93
CA TRP A 55 -1.50 6.47 -2.77
C TRP A 55 -2.97 6.30 -2.38
N PHE A 56 -3.68 5.34 -2.98
CA PHE A 56 -5.06 5.04 -2.60
C PHE A 56 -5.17 4.52 -1.17
N GLY A 57 -4.22 3.71 -0.72
CA GLY A 57 -4.10 3.27 0.67
C GLY A 57 -3.92 4.43 1.65
N LEU A 58 -3.04 5.39 1.33
CA LEU A 58 -2.86 6.62 2.12
C LEU A 58 -4.13 7.47 2.18
N LEU A 59 -4.84 7.57 1.06
CA LEU A 59 -6.13 8.27 0.99
C LEU A 59 -7.19 7.59 1.87
N CYS A 60 -7.27 6.26 1.82
CA CYS A 60 -8.13 5.47 2.69
C CYS A 60 -7.78 5.70 4.16
N GLN A 61 -6.51 5.76 4.52
CA GLN A 61 -6.05 6.05 5.87
C GLN A 61 -6.48 7.44 6.34
N ALA A 62 -6.21 8.49 5.54
CA ALA A 62 -6.63 9.86 5.86
C ALA A 62 -8.16 9.96 6.06
N SER A 63 -8.94 9.24 5.24
CA SER A 63 -10.40 9.26 5.34
C SER A 63 -10.95 8.78 6.69
N ARG A 64 -10.25 7.84 7.36
CA ARG A 64 -10.70 7.28 8.65
C ARG A 64 -10.71 8.32 9.77
N THR A 65 -9.75 9.24 9.74
CA THR A 65 -9.59 10.27 10.79
C THR A 65 -10.32 11.57 10.44
N ALA A 66 -10.54 11.85 9.15
CA ALA A 66 -11.19 13.06 8.66
C ALA A 66 -12.48 12.78 7.87
N ARG A 67 -13.48 12.19 8.53
CA ARG A 67 -14.76 11.75 7.92
C ARG A 67 -15.57 12.85 7.20
N GLN A 68 -15.40 14.12 7.58
CA GLN A 68 -16.11 15.24 6.97
C GLN A 68 -15.29 15.96 5.89
N ALA A 69 -14.03 15.58 5.70
CA ALA A 69 -13.17 16.18 4.69
C ALA A 69 -13.52 15.70 3.28
N SER A 70 -13.36 16.60 2.31
CA SER A 70 -13.45 16.33 0.87
C SER A 70 -12.22 15.55 0.37
N LEU A 71 -12.32 14.95 -0.82
CA LEU A 71 -11.19 14.21 -1.43
C LEU A 71 -9.91 15.07 -1.57
N PRO A 72 -9.95 16.33 -2.04
CA PRO A 72 -8.75 17.17 -2.11
C PRO A 72 -8.13 17.45 -0.73
N GLU A 73 -8.98 17.63 0.30
CA GLU A 73 -8.49 17.83 1.67
C GLU A 73 -7.82 16.57 2.23
N LEU A 74 -8.38 15.40 1.95
CA LEU A 74 -7.78 14.11 2.30
C LEU A 74 -6.46 13.87 1.55
N ALA A 75 -6.39 14.19 0.25
CA ALA A 75 -5.17 14.10 -0.54
C ALA A 75 -4.07 14.98 0.04
N ARG A 76 -4.39 16.23 0.41
CA ARG A 76 -3.46 17.14 1.08
C ARG A 76 -2.98 16.58 2.43
N GLN A 77 -3.87 15.97 3.22
CA GLN A 77 -3.48 15.31 4.48
C GLN A 77 -2.56 14.10 4.24
N ALA A 78 -2.82 13.34 3.18
CA ALA A 78 -2.00 12.23 2.71
C ALA A 78 -0.74 12.67 1.95
N ARG A 79 -0.51 14.00 1.80
CA ARG A 79 0.60 14.60 1.04
C ARG A 79 0.67 14.15 -0.42
N LEU A 80 -0.49 13.91 -1.02
CA LEU A 80 -0.63 13.60 -2.44
C LEU A 80 -0.83 14.89 -3.24
N SER A 81 -0.22 14.97 -4.42
CA SER A 81 -0.56 15.98 -5.42
C SER A 81 -1.89 15.63 -6.11
N ASP A 82 -2.48 16.59 -6.83
CA ASP A 82 -3.72 16.36 -7.59
C ASP A 82 -3.56 15.22 -8.62
N GLY A 83 -2.41 15.15 -9.29
CA GLY A 83 -2.12 14.05 -10.24
C GLY A 83 -2.01 12.68 -9.56
N GLN A 84 -1.47 12.62 -8.34
CA GLN A 84 -1.40 11.38 -7.56
C GLN A 84 -2.77 10.98 -7.03
N LEU A 85 -3.61 11.94 -6.63
CA LEU A 85 -5.00 11.70 -6.27
C LEU A 85 -5.77 11.11 -7.45
N ASP A 86 -5.68 11.73 -8.63
CA ASP A 86 -6.37 11.25 -9.83
C ASP A 86 -5.93 9.84 -10.23
N ALA A 87 -4.63 9.57 -10.17
CA ALA A 87 -4.06 8.26 -10.46
C ALA A 87 -4.51 7.20 -9.45
N ALA A 88 -4.53 7.52 -8.15
CA ALA A 88 -5.02 6.65 -7.10
C ALA A 88 -6.50 6.29 -7.27
N LEU A 89 -7.34 7.29 -7.57
CA LEU A 89 -8.77 7.08 -7.83
C LEU A 89 -9.00 6.26 -9.10
N LYS A 90 -8.22 6.53 -10.15
CA LYS A 90 -8.25 5.74 -11.39
C LYS A 90 -7.88 4.29 -11.12
N TRP A 91 -6.79 4.03 -10.40
CA TRP A 91 -6.39 2.68 -10.02
C TRP A 91 -7.50 1.95 -9.26
N ASN A 92 -8.14 2.61 -8.29
CA ASN A 92 -9.26 1.99 -7.57
C ASN A 92 -10.42 1.63 -8.51
N ARG A 93 -10.78 2.51 -9.45
CA ARG A 93 -11.85 2.24 -10.44
C ARG A 93 -11.52 1.06 -11.36
N ASP A 94 -10.25 0.91 -11.73
CA ASP A 94 -9.77 -0.13 -12.65
C ASP A 94 -9.46 -1.46 -11.92
N SER A 95 -9.49 -1.47 -10.58
CA SER A 95 -9.25 -2.67 -9.77
C SER A 95 -10.39 -3.69 -9.87
N GLU A 96 -10.10 -4.95 -9.56
CA GLU A 96 -11.11 -6.03 -9.57
C GLU A 96 -12.27 -5.77 -8.60
N HIS A 97 -11.99 -5.10 -7.49
CA HIS A 97 -12.94 -4.84 -6.40
C HIS A 97 -12.91 -3.36 -5.99
N PRO A 98 -13.43 -2.46 -6.83
CA PRO A 98 -13.36 -1.02 -6.58
C PRO A 98 -14.15 -0.63 -5.34
N LEU A 99 -13.56 0.19 -4.47
CA LEU A 99 -14.30 0.86 -3.42
C LEU A 99 -15.13 1.99 -4.02
N ARG A 100 -16.45 1.97 -3.76
CA ARG A 100 -17.36 3.07 -4.14
C ARG A 100 -17.27 4.28 -3.20
N ARG A 101 -16.78 4.04 -1.98
CA ARG A 101 -16.57 5.05 -0.96
C ARG A 101 -15.31 4.72 -0.18
N LEU A 102 -14.58 5.76 0.22
CA LEU A 102 -13.50 5.62 1.18
C LEU A 102 -14.04 5.17 2.55
N PRO A 103 -13.21 4.57 3.42
CA PRO A 103 -13.60 4.19 4.78
C PRO A 103 -14.23 5.31 5.62
N GLY A 104 -13.91 6.58 5.31
CA GLY A 104 -14.51 7.76 5.93
C GLY A 104 -15.93 8.12 5.44
N GLY A 105 -16.37 7.55 4.32
CA GLY A 105 -17.70 7.76 3.71
C GLY A 105 -17.70 8.63 2.45
N GLN A 106 -16.56 9.25 2.10
CA GLN A 106 -16.40 10.05 0.88
C GLN A 106 -16.57 9.19 -0.38
N PRO A 107 -17.23 9.68 -1.44
CA PRO A 107 -17.30 8.96 -2.71
C PRO A 107 -15.92 8.86 -3.37
N CYS A 108 -15.67 7.76 -4.09
CA CYS A 108 -14.48 7.55 -4.90
C CYS A 108 -14.77 7.71 -6.40
#